data_AF-A0A411HMH8-F1
#
_entry.id   AF-A0A411HMH8-F1
#
_cell.length_a   1.000
_cell.length_b   1.000
_cell.length_c   1.000
_cell.angle_alpha   90.00
_cell.angle_beta   90.00
_cell.angle_gamma   90.00
#
_symmetry.space_group_name_H-M   'P 1'
#
loop_
_entity.id
_entity.type
_entity.pdbx_description
1 polymer ?
#
loop_
_entity_poly.entity_id
_entity_poly.type
_entity_poly.pdbx_seq_one_letter_code
_entity_poly.pdbx_strand_id
1 'polypeptide(L)'
;MWPATVKDRVLVACARQCTLCHKFCGTNIECHHITPEADGGESTFENCIPLCFDCHADVGHYNVRHPKGTKYTSAELRGHRENWFGAMATLAEREREPDVISEVYEWQLVSLTGFVWRETFPGRPNYQCFKTDENETYWMLILAHPISLIAIHPEHGGSYRREGIKRLQMLLTKEQYDHNRFLVLRDAHVHGRLFPSISGHHHGDANIEVSTLSPA
;
A
#
# COMPACT_ATOMS: atom_id res chain seq x y z
N MET A 1 -2.52 5.00 -29.18
CA MET A 1 -2.52 3.60 -28.65
C MET A 1 -1.12 3.29 -28.12
N TRP A 2 -1.00 2.75 -26.91
CA TRP A 2 0.29 2.52 -26.25
C TRP A 2 1.12 1.38 -26.89
N PRO A 3 2.44 1.57 -27.12
CA PRO A 3 3.35 0.48 -27.45
C PRO A 3 3.37 -0.59 -26.35
N ALA A 4 3.40 -1.87 -26.73
CA ALA A 4 3.41 -2.98 -25.77
C ALA A 4 4.56 -2.90 -24.77
N THR A 5 5.76 -2.56 -25.24
CA THR A 5 6.95 -2.40 -24.39
C THR A 5 6.80 -1.30 -23.35
N VAL A 6 6.12 -0.20 -23.68
CA VAL A 6 5.82 0.89 -22.73
C VAL A 6 4.80 0.43 -21.72
N LYS A 7 3.71 -0.20 -22.18
CA LYS A 7 2.64 -0.71 -21.33
C LYS A 7 3.15 -1.71 -20.31
N ASP A 8 3.94 -2.69 -20.73
CA ASP A 8 4.49 -3.73 -19.86
C ASP A 8 5.41 -3.12 -18.79
N ARG A 9 6.34 -2.23 -19.20
CA ARG A 9 7.24 -1.55 -18.26
C ARG A 9 6.48 -0.75 -17.20
N VAL A 10 5.43 -0.03 -17.61
CA VAL A 10 4.61 0.78 -16.69
C VAL A 10 3.83 -0.10 -15.72
N LEU A 11 3.23 -1.19 -16.20
CA LEU A 11 2.44 -2.10 -15.36
C LEU A 11 3.31 -2.87 -14.37
N VAL A 12 4.55 -3.20 -14.74
CA VAL A 12 5.55 -3.76 -13.82
C VAL A 12 5.96 -2.70 -12.79
N ALA A 13 6.30 -1.48 -13.23
CA ALA A 13 6.75 -0.41 -12.34
C ALA A 13 5.70 -0.01 -11.30
N CYS A 14 4.40 -0.12 -11.62
CA CYS A 14 3.32 0.17 -10.68
C CYS A 14 2.82 -1.06 -9.91
N ALA A 15 3.38 -2.26 -10.11
CA ALA A 15 2.91 -3.52 -9.55
C ALA A 15 1.40 -3.81 -9.81
N ARG A 16 0.89 -3.37 -10.97
CA ARG A 16 -0.56 -3.38 -11.32
C ARG A 16 -1.46 -2.69 -10.28
N GLN A 17 -0.92 -1.70 -9.59
CA GLN A 17 -1.66 -0.84 -8.69
C GLN A 17 -1.89 0.53 -9.33
N CYS A 18 -3.06 1.11 -9.05
CA CYS A 18 -3.39 2.45 -9.52
C CYS A 18 -2.45 3.47 -8.88
N THR A 19 -1.82 4.36 -9.65
CA THR A 19 -0.90 5.36 -9.09
C THR A 19 -1.58 6.48 -8.31
N LEU A 20 -2.91 6.61 -8.37
CA LEU A 20 -3.67 7.60 -7.60
C LEU A 20 -4.23 7.02 -6.30
N CYS A 21 -4.92 5.88 -6.38
CA CYS A 21 -5.58 5.27 -5.21
C CYS A 21 -4.83 4.09 -4.60
N HIS A 22 -3.74 3.62 -5.24
CA HIS A 22 -2.84 2.55 -4.77
C HIS A 22 -3.48 1.16 -4.65
N LYS A 23 -4.74 1.03 -5.05
CA LYS A 23 -5.47 -0.24 -5.09
C LYS A 23 -4.82 -1.20 -6.09
N PHE A 24 -4.70 -2.47 -5.71
CA PHE A 24 -4.37 -3.55 -6.65
C PHE A 24 -5.53 -3.80 -7.61
N CYS A 25 -5.24 -3.66 -8.91
CA CYS A 25 -6.26 -3.65 -9.95
C CYS A 25 -6.28 -4.92 -10.80
N GLY A 26 -5.19 -5.69 -10.82
CA GLY A 26 -5.07 -6.85 -11.70
C GLY A 26 -5.26 -6.44 -13.17
N THR A 27 -6.34 -6.91 -13.80
CA THR A 27 -6.70 -6.54 -15.19
C THR A 27 -7.48 -5.24 -15.31
N ASN A 28 -8.04 -4.71 -14.21
CA ASN A 28 -8.91 -3.53 -14.20
C ASN A 28 -8.11 -2.23 -14.11
N ILE A 29 -7.07 -2.11 -14.96
CA ILE A 29 -6.11 -1.01 -14.98
C ILE A 29 -5.82 -0.57 -16.41
N GLU A 30 -5.76 0.74 -16.64
CA GLU A 30 -5.55 1.36 -17.95
C GLU A 30 -4.44 2.39 -17.91
N CYS A 31 -3.71 2.48 -19.02
CA CYS A 31 -2.67 3.48 -19.22
C CYS A 31 -3.29 4.76 -19.76
N HIS A 32 -3.11 5.86 -19.03
CA HIS A 32 -3.55 7.20 -19.39
C HIS A 32 -2.35 8.06 -19.79
N HIS A 33 -2.55 8.99 -20.73
CA HIS A 33 -1.54 9.98 -21.09
C HIS A 33 -1.60 11.17 -20.12
N ILE A 34 -0.52 11.47 -19.42
CA ILE A 34 -0.44 12.63 -18.51
C ILE A 34 -0.61 13.95 -19.28
N THR A 35 0.03 14.04 -20.44
CA THR A 35 -0.25 15.02 -21.49
C THR A 35 -0.98 14.29 -22.62
N PRO A 36 -2.25 14.61 -22.91
CA PRO A 36 -3.05 13.93 -23.93
C PRO A 36 -2.43 13.93 -25.34
N GLU A 37 -2.70 12.89 -26.13
CA GLU A 37 -2.28 12.83 -27.56
C GLU A 37 -2.82 14.04 -28.36
N ALA A 38 -4.03 14.51 -28.04
CA ALA A 38 -4.65 15.69 -28.66
C ALA A 38 -3.87 17.00 -28.40
N ASP A 39 -3.11 17.05 -27.30
CA ASP A 39 -2.26 18.17 -26.92
C ASP A 39 -0.78 17.94 -27.32
N GLY A 40 -0.52 16.94 -28.18
CA GLY A 40 0.82 16.58 -28.66
C GLY A 40 1.62 15.66 -27.74
N GLY A 41 0.98 15.05 -26.74
CA GLY A 41 1.66 14.12 -25.84
C GLY A 41 2.00 12.78 -26.49
N GLU A 42 3.26 12.36 -26.34
CA GLU A 42 3.74 11.10 -26.91
C GLU A 42 3.40 9.88 -26.05
N SER A 43 3.34 8.70 -26.66
CA SER A 43 3.12 7.42 -25.96
C SER A 43 4.43 6.86 -25.36
N THR A 44 5.05 7.59 -24.44
CA THR A 44 6.32 7.23 -23.76
C THR A 44 6.12 6.73 -22.33
N PHE A 45 7.13 6.10 -21.75
CA PHE A 45 7.10 5.61 -20.36
C PHE A 45 6.84 6.76 -19.37
N GLU A 46 7.43 7.93 -19.63
CA GLU A 46 7.39 9.13 -18.79
C GLU A 46 6.05 9.86 -18.86
N ASN A 47 5.31 9.71 -19.97
CA ASN A 47 3.98 10.30 -20.16
C ASN A 47 2.84 9.34 -19.80
N CYS A 48 3.16 8.10 -19.42
CA CYS A 48 2.16 7.07 -19.11
C CYS A 48 1.90 6.99 -17.61
N ILE A 49 0.64 7.12 -17.20
CA ILE A 49 0.18 6.90 -15.82
C ILE A 49 -0.86 5.76 -15.77
N PRO A 50 -0.59 4.65 -15.05
CA PRO A 50 -1.52 3.53 -14.95
C PRO A 50 -2.55 3.76 -13.83
N LEU A 51 -3.84 3.73 -14.19
CA LEU A 51 -4.97 4.07 -13.33
C LEU A 51 -6.02 2.95 -13.30
N CYS A 52 -6.71 2.75 -12.18
CA CYS A 52 -7.93 1.95 -12.18
C CYS A 52 -9.02 2.62 -13.02
N PHE A 53 -10.04 1.89 -13.46
CA PHE A 53 -11.13 2.45 -14.26
C PHE A 53 -11.81 3.66 -13.62
N ASP A 54 -12.01 3.65 -12.29
CA ASP A 54 -12.65 4.76 -11.57
C ASP A 54 -11.79 6.03 -11.64
N CYS A 55 -10.49 5.92 -11.30
CA CYS A 55 -9.56 7.04 -11.37
C CYS A 55 -9.32 7.50 -12.82
N HIS A 56 -9.28 6.55 -13.77
CA HIS A 56 -9.13 6.86 -15.19
C HIS A 56 -10.29 7.69 -15.72
N ALA A 57 -11.52 7.33 -15.34
CA ALA A 57 -12.71 8.11 -15.66
C ALA A 57 -12.63 9.51 -15.01
N ASP A 58 -12.32 9.58 -13.72
CA ASP A 58 -12.27 10.84 -12.96
C ASP A 58 -11.30 11.87 -13.58
N VAL A 59 -10.07 11.45 -13.94
CA VAL A 59 -9.09 12.35 -14.57
C VAL A 59 -9.54 12.88 -15.95
N GLY A 60 -10.34 12.11 -16.68
CA GLY A 60 -10.83 12.47 -18.02
C GLY A 60 -12.09 13.33 -18.03
N HIS A 61 -12.84 13.42 -16.93
CA HIS A 61 -14.21 13.95 -16.92
C HIS A 61 -14.37 15.40 -16.43
N TYR A 62 -13.28 16.16 -16.23
CA TYR A 62 -13.40 17.55 -15.76
C TYR A 62 -14.12 18.46 -16.78
N ASN A 63 -15.29 19.00 -16.38
CA ASN A 63 -16.09 19.88 -17.23
C ASN A 63 -15.70 21.36 -17.03
N VAL A 64 -14.94 21.91 -17.98
CA VAL A 64 -14.53 23.32 -17.97
C VAL A 64 -15.70 24.32 -18.06
N ARG A 65 -16.86 23.89 -18.58
CA ARG A 65 -18.07 24.73 -18.68
C ARG A 65 -18.91 24.71 -17.41
N HIS A 66 -18.66 23.76 -16.51
CA HIS A 66 -19.32 23.67 -15.22
C HIS A 66 -18.34 23.11 -14.18
N PRO A 67 -17.35 23.94 -13.77
CA PRO A 67 -16.23 23.49 -12.96
C PRO A 67 -16.73 23.09 -11.57
N LYS A 68 -16.66 21.79 -11.29
CA LYS A 68 -16.88 21.21 -9.95
C LYS A 68 -15.63 20.46 -9.53
N GLY A 69 -15.17 20.73 -8.32
CA GLY A 69 -13.90 20.19 -7.82
C GLY A 69 -12.68 20.84 -8.46
N THR A 70 -11.51 20.26 -8.17
CA THR A 70 -10.21 20.71 -8.68
C THR A 70 -9.79 19.83 -9.85
N LYS A 71 -9.43 20.43 -10.98
CA LYS A 71 -8.93 19.69 -12.14
C LYS A 71 -7.53 19.16 -11.85
N TYR A 72 -7.30 17.87 -12.11
CA TYR A 72 -5.95 17.31 -12.10
C TYR A 72 -5.06 18.03 -13.10
N THR A 73 -3.87 18.42 -12.66
CA THR A 73 -2.85 18.98 -13.55
C THR A 73 -1.87 17.89 -13.99
N SER A 74 -1.25 18.05 -15.16
CA SER A 74 -0.21 17.12 -15.61
C SER A 74 0.98 17.05 -14.64
N ALA A 75 1.28 18.13 -13.91
CA ALA A 75 2.31 18.16 -12.87
C ALA A 75 1.92 17.30 -11.65
N GLU A 76 0.67 17.38 -11.20
CA GLU A 76 0.13 16.56 -10.12
C GLU A 76 0.11 15.07 -10.48
N LEU A 77 -0.39 14.72 -11.66
CA LEU A 77 -0.40 13.34 -12.14
C LEU A 77 1.01 12.75 -12.23
N ARG A 78 1.97 13.54 -12.74
CA ARG A 78 3.38 13.17 -12.77
C ARG A 78 3.94 12.91 -11.37
N GLY A 79 3.65 13.80 -10.43
CA GLY A 79 4.05 13.64 -9.03
C GLY A 79 3.49 12.36 -8.39
N HIS A 80 2.20 12.06 -8.57
CA HIS A 80 1.61 10.82 -8.08
C HIS A 80 2.30 9.58 -8.66
N ARG A 81 2.53 9.58 -9.99
CA ARG A 81 3.23 8.49 -10.67
C ARG A 81 4.64 8.29 -10.14
N GLU A 82 5.43 9.35 -10.05
CA GLU A 82 6.83 9.29 -9.61
C GLU A 82 6.94 8.82 -8.16
N ASN A 83 6.10 9.36 -7.27
CA ASN A 83 6.03 8.92 -5.88
C ASN A 83 5.68 7.43 -5.77
N TRP A 84 4.71 6.96 -6.56
CA TRP A 84 4.30 5.55 -6.55
C TRP A 84 5.39 4.63 -7.09
N PHE A 85 6.04 5.00 -8.19
CA PHE A 85 7.08 4.18 -8.80
C PHE A 85 8.31 4.12 -7.89
N GLY A 86 8.67 5.24 -7.25
CA GLY A 86 9.72 5.28 -6.24
C GLY A 86 9.42 4.32 -5.09
N ALA A 87 8.20 4.37 -4.54
CA ALA A 87 7.75 3.45 -3.50
C ALA A 87 7.86 1.97 -3.91
N MET A 88 7.44 1.61 -5.13
CA MET A 88 7.54 0.22 -5.62
C MET A 88 8.99 -0.21 -5.84
N ALA A 89 9.83 0.70 -6.33
CA ALA A 89 11.26 0.43 -6.50
C ALA A 89 11.95 0.16 -5.15
N THR A 90 11.68 1.00 -4.14
CA THR A 90 12.17 0.80 -2.77
C THR A 90 11.74 -0.55 -2.22
N LEU A 91 10.47 -0.92 -2.36
CA LEU A 91 9.98 -2.24 -1.94
C LEU A 91 10.73 -3.39 -2.63
N ALA A 92 10.93 -3.30 -3.95
CA ALA A 92 11.60 -4.34 -4.73
C ALA A 92 13.11 -4.46 -4.41
N GLU A 93 13.77 -3.36 -4.06
CA GLU A 93 15.17 -3.37 -3.61
C GLU A 93 15.31 -4.07 -2.26
N ARG A 94 14.38 -3.82 -1.33
CA ARG A 94 14.40 -4.42 0.02
C ARG A 94 14.21 -5.92 0.03
N GLU A 95 13.47 -6.50 -0.91
CA GLU A 95 13.37 -7.96 -1.05
C GLU A 95 14.75 -8.65 -1.26
N ARG A 96 15.84 -7.89 -1.43
CA ARG A 96 17.21 -8.38 -1.62
C ARG A 96 18.11 -8.30 -0.37
N GLU A 97 17.72 -7.59 0.70
CA GLU A 97 18.56 -7.38 1.90
C GLU A 97 18.04 -8.10 3.15
N PRO A 98 18.75 -9.10 3.70
CA PRO A 98 18.22 -9.93 4.79
C PRO A 98 17.94 -9.13 6.06
N ASP A 99 16.73 -9.27 6.60
CA ASP A 99 16.43 -8.82 7.97
C ASP A 99 17.16 -9.72 8.99
N VAL A 100 17.67 -9.12 10.07
CA VAL A 100 18.45 -9.82 11.12
C VAL A 100 17.58 -10.73 11.99
N ILE A 101 16.26 -10.50 12.03
CA ILE A 101 15.32 -11.23 12.88
C ILE A 101 14.52 -12.20 12.01
N SER A 102 14.69 -13.50 12.24
CA SER A 102 13.95 -14.56 11.51
C SER A 102 12.80 -15.18 12.33
N GLU A 103 12.80 -15.00 13.65
CA GLU A 103 11.82 -15.60 14.57
C GLU A 103 11.48 -14.64 15.72
N VAL A 104 10.18 -14.53 16.03
CA VAL A 104 9.63 -13.68 17.09
C VAL A 104 8.58 -14.45 17.87
N TYR A 105 8.55 -14.28 19.19
CA TYR A 105 7.50 -14.81 20.06
C TYR A 105 6.34 -13.81 20.21
N GLU A 106 5.12 -14.30 20.37
CA GLU A 106 3.96 -13.47 20.65
C GLU A 106 4.20 -12.56 21.86
N TRP A 107 3.83 -11.30 21.72
CA TRP A 107 4.05 -10.19 22.66
C TRP A 107 5.52 -9.83 22.91
N GLN A 108 6.49 -10.44 22.22
CA GLN A 108 7.88 -10.02 22.29
C GLN A 108 8.04 -8.60 21.74
N LEU A 109 8.74 -7.76 22.50
CA LEU A 109 9.12 -6.42 22.07
C LEU A 109 10.24 -6.53 21.04
N VAL A 110 10.03 -5.97 19.85
CA VAL A 110 10.98 -6.02 18.73
C VAL A 110 11.17 -4.64 18.12
N SER A 111 12.30 -4.48 17.44
CA SER A 111 12.56 -3.35 16.56
C SER A 111 12.64 -3.88 15.13
N LEU A 112 11.71 -3.47 14.29
CA LEU A 112 11.61 -3.86 12.89
C LEU A 112 11.81 -2.63 12.02
N THR A 113 12.45 -2.80 10.87
CA THR A 113 12.49 -1.78 9.83
C THR A 113 11.68 -2.29 8.67
N GLY A 114 10.70 -1.53 8.21
CA GLY A 114 9.82 -1.96 7.13
C GLY A 114 9.24 -0.78 6.37
N PHE A 115 8.60 -1.07 5.25
CA PHE A 115 7.92 -0.07 4.44
C PHE A 115 6.49 0.12 4.94
N VAL A 116 6.11 1.36 5.26
CA VAL A 116 4.76 1.66 5.73
C VAL A 116 3.83 1.80 4.53
N TRP A 117 2.96 0.82 4.38
CA TRP A 117 1.93 0.75 3.37
C TRP A 117 0.56 1.09 3.96
N ARG A 118 -0.43 1.43 3.13
CA ARG A 118 -1.82 1.62 3.55
C ARG A 118 -2.77 0.79 2.70
N GLU A 119 -3.60 -0.02 3.34
CA GLU A 119 -4.66 -0.80 2.68
C GLU A 119 -6.04 -0.37 3.22
N THR A 120 -7.05 -0.41 2.34
CA THR A 120 -8.43 -0.09 2.67
C THR A 120 -9.29 -1.33 2.45
N PHE A 121 -10.15 -1.63 3.41
CA PHE A 121 -11.04 -2.80 3.45
C PHE A 121 -12.49 -2.35 3.69
N PRO A 122 -13.49 -3.17 3.31
CA PRO A 122 -14.86 -2.95 3.74
C PRO A 122 -14.97 -3.13 5.25
N GLY A 123 -15.54 -2.14 5.91
CA GLY A 123 -15.80 -2.07 7.33
C GLY A 123 -17.26 -2.38 7.65
N ARG A 124 -17.79 -1.72 8.68
CA ARG A 124 -19.20 -1.86 9.08
C ARG A 124 -20.19 -1.51 7.97
N PRO A 125 -21.40 -2.10 7.96
CA PRO A 125 -21.88 -3.12 8.90
C PRO A 125 -21.53 -4.56 8.49
N ASN A 126 -21.31 -4.85 7.20
CA ASN A 126 -21.21 -6.24 6.73
C ASN A 126 -19.78 -6.72 6.44
N TYR A 127 -18.80 -5.82 6.32
CA TYR A 127 -17.40 -6.14 6.03
C TYR A 127 -17.18 -6.90 4.71
N GLN A 128 -18.05 -6.66 3.71
CA GLN A 128 -18.06 -7.42 2.45
C GLN A 128 -17.85 -6.56 1.21
N CYS A 129 -18.30 -5.31 1.21
CA CYS A 129 -18.42 -4.52 -0.01
C CYS A 129 -18.13 -3.02 0.19
N PHE A 130 -17.12 -2.50 -0.50
CA PHE A 130 -16.76 -1.08 -0.53
C PHE A 130 -17.89 -0.13 -0.99
N LYS A 131 -18.95 -0.65 -1.63
CA LYS A 131 -20.08 0.18 -2.10
C LYS A 131 -21.14 0.38 -1.03
N THR A 132 -21.30 -0.60 -0.15
CA THR A 132 -22.39 -0.65 0.83
C THR A 132 -21.91 -0.54 2.27
N ASP A 133 -20.63 -0.77 2.51
CA ASP A 133 -20.00 -0.73 3.81
C ASP A 133 -19.06 0.47 3.93
N GLU A 134 -18.78 0.90 5.16
CA GLU A 134 -17.80 1.93 5.51
C GLU A 134 -16.40 1.50 5.05
N ASN A 135 -15.51 2.45 4.77
CA ASN A 135 -14.13 2.14 4.41
C ASN A 135 -13.24 2.16 5.65
N GLU A 136 -12.68 1.02 6.02
CA GLU A 136 -11.68 0.92 7.08
C GLU A 136 -10.29 0.91 6.46
N THR A 137 -9.41 1.79 6.92
CA THR A 137 -8.07 1.94 6.36
C THR A 137 -7.03 1.70 7.43
N TYR A 138 -6.18 0.70 7.21
CA TYR A 138 -5.13 0.28 8.12
C TYR A 138 -3.76 0.52 7.51
N TRP A 139 -2.78 0.84 8.35
CA TRP A 139 -1.38 0.87 7.93
C TRP A 139 -0.78 -0.51 8.12
N MET A 140 0.03 -0.91 7.15
CA MET A 140 0.75 -2.17 7.13
C MET A 140 2.24 -1.86 7.18
N LEU A 141 2.99 -2.53 8.04
CA LEU A 141 4.44 -2.59 7.94
C LEU A 141 4.80 -3.79 7.07
N ILE A 142 5.33 -3.53 5.87
CA ILE A 142 5.80 -4.56 4.95
C ILE A 142 7.28 -4.81 5.25
N LEU A 143 7.58 -6.01 5.73
CA LEU A 143 8.94 -6.45 5.99
C LEU A 143 9.65 -6.80 4.69
N ALA A 144 10.96 -6.58 4.66
CA ALA A 144 11.81 -6.96 3.54
C ALA A 144 11.83 -8.49 3.42
N HIS A 145 12.05 -9.17 4.54
CA HIS A 145 12.09 -10.61 4.64
C HIS A 145 10.97 -11.14 5.54
N PRO A 146 10.35 -12.27 5.17
CA PRO A 146 9.35 -12.88 6.02
C PRO A 146 10.00 -13.39 7.33
N ILE A 147 9.28 -13.22 8.43
CA ILE A 147 9.66 -13.76 9.74
C ILE A 147 8.75 -14.92 10.13
N SER A 148 9.17 -15.68 11.13
CA SER A 148 8.34 -16.67 11.81
C SER A 148 7.78 -16.09 13.11
N LEU A 149 6.48 -16.23 13.35
CA LEU A 149 5.83 -15.87 14.60
C LEU A 149 5.47 -17.15 15.38
N ILE A 150 5.97 -17.28 16.59
CA ILE A 150 5.59 -18.33 17.54
C ILE A 150 4.55 -17.77 18.49
N ALA A 151 3.33 -18.33 18.46
CA ALA A 151 2.21 -17.87 19.27
C ALA A 151 1.58 -19.01 20.06
N ILE A 152 0.77 -18.67 21.06
CA ILE A 152 0.09 -19.65 21.92
C ILE A 152 -1.32 -19.89 21.38
N HIS A 153 -1.72 -21.15 21.22
CA HIS A 153 -3.08 -21.49 20.80
C HIS A 153 -4.07 -21.13 21.92
N PRO A 154 -5.06 -20.26 21.67
CA PRO A 154 -5.92 -19.73 22.72
C PRO A 154 -6.77 -20.83 23.41
N GLU A 155 -7.15 -21.89 22.68
CA GLU A 155 -8.02 -22.95 23.22
C GLU A 155 -7.28 -24.08 23.94
N HIS A 156 -6.00 -24.31 23.62
CA HIS A 156 -5.27 -25.52 24.04
C HIS A 156 -3.92 -25.23 24.71
N GLY A 157 -3.46 -23.98 24.73
CA GLY A 157 -2.24 -23.54 25.41
C GLY A 157 -0.91 -24.02 24.80
N GLY A 158 -0.96 -24.89 23.79
CA GLY A 158 0.22 -25.29 23.02
C GLY A 158 0.73 -24.16 22.12
N SER A 159 2.04 -24.10 21.88
CA SER A 159 2.60 -23.17 20.91
C SER A 159 2.40 -23.66 19.48
N TYR A 160 2.25 -22.72 18.56
CA TYR A 160 2.24 -22.97 17.12
C TYR A 160 3.12 -21.94 16.40
N ARG A 161 3.64 -22.34 15.24
CA ARG A 161 4.51 -21.50 14.41
C ARG A 161 3.75 -21.06 13.17
N ARG A 162 3.77 -19.76 12.87
CA ARG A 162 3.36 -19.22 11.57
C ARG A 162 4.60 -18.71 10.84
N GLU A 163 4.83 -19.24 9.66
CA GLU A 163 5.94 -18.83 8.78
C GLU A 163 5.43 -17.86 7.71
N GLY A 164 6.33 -17.16 7.04
CA GLY A 164 5.97 -16.30 5.92
C GLY A 164 5.35 -14.96 6.33
N ILE A 165 5.49 -14.53 7.58
CA ILE A 165 4.91 -13.27 8.06
C ILE A 165 5.68 -12.10 7.45
N LYS A 166 5.07 -11.39 6.50
CA LYS A 166 5.71 -10.25 5.82
C LYS A 166 4.89 -8.97 5.95
N ARG A 167 3.57 -9.08 6.04
CA ARG A 167 2.65 -7.95 6.16
C ARG A 167 2.09 -7.86 7.57
N LEU A 168 2.59 -6.91 8.36
CA LEU A 168 2.12 -6.66 9.72
C LEU A 168 1.12 -5.51 9.74
N GLN A 169 -0.11 -5.75 10.18
CA GLN A 169 -1.04 -4.65 10.45
C GLN A 169 -0.56 -3.85 11.66
N MET A 170 -0.41 -2.54 11.48
CA MET A 170 0.04 -1.63 12.52
C MET A 170 -1.16 -1.17 13.35
N LEU A 171 -1.17 -1.52 14.63
CA LEU A 171 -2.11 -0.96 15.59
C LEU A 171 -1.52 0.33 16.12
N LEU A 172 -2.07 1.44 15.65
CA LEU A 172 -1.69 2.79 15.99
C LEU A 172 -2.82 3.48 16.74
N THR A 173 -2.48 4.29 17.73
CA THR A 173 -3.44 5.23 18.33
C THR A 173 -3.78 6.33 17.32
N LYS A 174 -4.89 7.04 17.55
CA LYS A 174 -5.28 8.19 16.70
C LYS A 174 -4.15 9.23 16.61
N GLU A 175 -3.48 9.51 17.72
CA GLU A 175 -2.36 10.45 17.78
C GLU A 175 -1.16 9.98 16.95
N GLN A 176 -0.82 8.69 17.02
CA GLN A 176 0.24 8.12 16.19
C GLN A 176 -0.11 8.20 14.70
N TYR A 177 -1.36 7.92 14.31
CA TYR A 177 -1.82 8.13 12.94
C TYR A 177 -1.62 9.57 12.48
N ASP A 178 -2.11 10.54 13.25
CA ASP A 178 -2.10 11.94 12.87
C ASP A 178 -0.68 12.50 12.74
N HIS A 179 0.21 12.16 13.68
CA HIS A 179 1.60 12.63 13.67
C HIS A 179 2.46 11.98 12.60
N ASN A 180 2.20 10.72 12.23
CA ASN A 180 3.10 9.94 11.37
C ASN A 180 2.61 9.79 9.93
N ARG A 181 1.60 10.56 9.48
CA ARG A 181 1.02 10.43 8.11
C ARG A 181 2.06 10.55 7.00
N PHE A 182 3.12 11.31 7.26
CA PHE A 182 4.23 11.52 6.33
C PHE A 182 5.09 10.26 6.09
N LEU A 183 4.96 9.22 6.91
CA LEU A 183 5.65 7.94 6.75
C LEU A 183 4.94 6.97 5.81
N VAL A 184 3.68 7.24 5.45
CA VAL A 184 2.97 6.39 4.47
C VAL A 184 3.71 6.44 3.14
N LEU A 185 3.97 5.26 2.58
CA LEU A 185 4.83 5.00 1.43
C LEU A 185 6.31 5.32 1.64
N ARG A 186 6.80 5.16 2.87
CA ARG A 186 8.22 5.32 3.22
C ARG A 186 8.66 4.22 4.17
N ASP A 187 9.96 4.05 4.27
CA ASP A 187 10.54 3.20 5.29
C ASP A 187 10.45 3.84 6.68
N ALA A 188 10.18 3.00 7.67
CA ALA A 188 10.09 3.38 9.05
C ALA A 188 10.78 2.36 9.96
N HIS A 189 11.39 2.86 11.02
CA HIS A 189 11.74 2.06 12.19
C HIS A 189 10.51 1.97 13.10
N VAL A 190 10.11 0.75 13.41
CA VAL A 190 8.95 0.44 14.24
C VAL A 190 9.40 -0.36 15.45
N HIS A 191 9.13 0.17 16.63
CA HIS A 191 9.30 -0.56 17.87
C HIS A 191 7.93 -0.96 18.40
N GLY A 192 7.74 -2.23 18.73
CA GLY A 192 6.42 -2.69 19.15
C GLY A 192 6.38 -4.17 19.49
N ARG A 193 5.17 -4.67 19.78
CA ARG A 193 4.93 -6.07 20.15
C ARG A 193 4.13 -6.76 19.06
N LEU A 194 4.62 -7.91 18.60
CA LEU A 194 3.93 -8.71 17.57
C LEU A 194 2.92 -9.66 18.20
N PHE A 195 1.77 -9.82 17.55
CA PHE A 195 0.77 -10.79 17.97
C PHE A 195 0.00 -11.34 16.76
N PRO A 196 -0.52 -12.57 16.83
CA PRO A 196 -1.22 -13.20 15.71
C PRO A 196 -2.55 -12.51 15.41
N SER A 197 -3.07 -12.73 14.20
CA SER A 197 -4.41 -12.30 13.82
C SER A 197 -5.46 -13.15 14.53
N ILE A 198 -5.97 -12.64 15.65
CA ILE A 198 -6.95 -13.34 16.52
C ILE A 198 -8.42 -13.05 16.19
N SER A 199 -8.70 -12.21 15.20
CA SER A 199 -10.06 -11.83 14.80
C SER A 199 -10.17 -11.75 13.28
N GLY A 200 -11.38 -11.85 12.76
CA GLY A 200 -11.65 -11.60 11.33
C GLY A 200 -11.52 -10.13 10.91
N HIS A 201 -11.05 -9.25 11.80
CA HIS A 201 -10.85 -7.82 11.54
C HIS A 201 -9.36 -7.46 11.45
N HIS A 202 -8.48 -8.45 11.62
CA HIS A 202 -7.07 -8.32 11.28
C HIS A 202 -6.85 -8.76 9.84
N HIS A 203 -6.28 -7.87 9.04
CA HIS A 203 -6.07 -8.08 7.61
C HIS A 203 -4.60 -8.40 7.25
N GLY A 204 -3.67 -8.20 8.19
CA GLY A 204 -2.27 -8.60 8.05
C GLY A 204 -2.02 -10.09 8.29
N ASP A 205 -0.82 -10.57 7.90
CA ASP A 205 -0.35 -11.93 8.20
C ASP A 205 -0.23 -12.14 9.73
N ALA A 206 0.15 -11.05 10.42
CA ALA A 206 0.12 -10.83 11.85
C ALA A 206 -0.04 -9.32 12.13
N ASN A 207 0.04 -8.93 13.39
CA ASN A 207 -0.15 -7.55 13.85
C ASN A 207 1.04 -7.07 14.68
N ILE A 208 1.24 -5.75 14.73
CA ILE A 208 2.18 -5.10 15.64
C ILE A 208 1.48 -3.98 16.41
N GLU A 209 1.49 -4.07 17.73
CA GLU A 209 1.13 -2.96 18.62
C GLU A 209 2.32 -2.00 18.68
N VAL A 210 2.16 -0.82 18.07
CA VAL A 210 3.27 0.11 17.85
C VAL A 210 3.50 0.96 19.10
N SER A 211 4.69 0.83 19.69
CA SER A 211 5.15 1.66 20.80
C SER A 211 5.80 2.94 20.29
N THR A 212 6.76 2.83 19.36
CA THR A 212 7.38 3.99 18.70
C THR A 212 7.49 3.78 17.20
N LEU A 213 7.44 4.88 16.47
CA LEU A 213 7.46 4.93 15.01
C LEU A 213 8.29 6.15 14.59
N SER A 214 9.29 5.95 13.75
CA SER A 214 10.14 7.01 13.21
C SER A 214 10.55 6.72 11.76
N PRO A 215 11.01 7.73 11.00
CA PRO A 215 11.69 7.48 9.72
C PRO A 215 12.83 6.48 9.88
N ALA A 216 13.04 5.66 8.84
CA ALA A 216 14.28 4.91 8.65
C ALA A 216 15.36 5.75 7.97
#